data_AF-A0A1B9YKJ9-F1
#
_entry.id   AF-A0A1B9YKJ9-F1
#
_cell.length_a   1.000
_cell.length_b   1.000
_cell.length_c   1.000
_cell.angle_alpha   90.00
_cell.angle_beta   90.00
_cell.angle_gamma   90.00
#
_symmetry.space_group_name_H-M   'P 1'
#
loop_
_entity.id
_entity.type
_entity.pdbx_description
1 polymer ?
#
loop_
_entity_poly.entity_id
_entity_poly.type
_entity_poly.pdbx_seq_one_letter_code
_entity_poly.pdbx_strand_id
1 'polypeptide(L)'
;MSASTLPKSVDGMLELLTSRGYLAERSLATVTYLSLRMGRPLFLEGEAGVGKTEIAKVLSAALGRKLIRLQCYEGLDVASAVYEWSSAAQMIAIRLAEAAGDTDREQLSSDIFAERFLIKRPLLQALEPDVAGAPVLLIDELDRADEAFEAYLLEILSDFQVTIPEFGTIRAPHPPIVIITSNRTREIHDALKRRCLYHWVDYPEAERELAIVKSRVPGISAKLSQQVVRFVQALRDQDFYKSPGVAETIDWATALTELDARSLTPQLVGDTLGALLKYQDDIARMQGDTLQKVLKDATSEG
;
A
#
# COMPACT_ATOMS: atom_id res chain seq x y z
N MET A 1 18.75 1.17 16.84
CA MET A 1 17.36 1.50 17.22
C MET A 1 16.70 0.22 17.68
N SER A 2 16.29 0.13 18.95
CA SER A 2 15.67 -1.09 19.49
C SER A 2 14.42 -1.42 18.69
N ALA A 3 14.24 -2.69 18.31
CA ALA A 3 12.98 -3.17 17.76
C ALA A 3 11.85 -2.71 18.70
N SER A 4 10.95 -1.84 18.21
CA SER A 4 9.91 -1.30 19.07
C SER A 4 8.96 -2.43 19.44
N THR A 5 8.69 -2.56 20.74
CA THR A 5 7.63 -3.44 21.24
C THR A 5 6.31 -3.00 20.63
N LEU A 6 5.45 -3.96 20.27
CA LEU A 6 4.10 -3.68 19.78
C LEU A 6 3.39 -2.66 20.68
N PRO A 7 2.64 -1.71 20.09
CA PRO A 7 1.93 -0.69 20.86
C PRO A 7 0.98 -1.36 21.87
N LYS A 8 0.86 -0.77 23.06
CA LYS A 8 0.08 -1.30 24.19
C LYS A 8 -1.33 -0.67 24.30
N SER A 9 -1.60 0.36 23.52
CA SER A 9 -2.87 1.08 23.50
C SER A 9 -3.11 1.70 22.12
N VAL A 10 -4.35 2.14 21.88
CA VAL A 10 -4.72 2.91 20.69
C VAL A 10 -3.95 4.22 20.60
N ASP A 11 -3.78 4.92 21.74
CA ASP A 11 -3.03 6.19 21.77
C ASP A 11 -1.55 5.96 21.44
N GLY A 12 -0.96 4.86 21.94
CA GLY A 12 0.40 4.48 21.56
C GLY A 12 0.54 4.09 20.08
N MET A 13 -0.51 3.55 19.46
CA MET A 13 -0.55 3.30 18.02
C MET A 13 -0.59 4.62 17.24
N LEU A 14 -1.41 5.58 17.66
CA LEU A 14 -1.46 6.92 17.06
C LEU A 14 -0.10 7.60 17.13
N GLU A 15 0.51 7.66 18.31
CA GLU A 15 1.84 8.24 18.51
C GLU A 15 2.90 7.57 17.63
N LEU A 16 2.86 6.24 17.52
CA LEU A 16 3.78 5.48 16.68
C LEU A 16 3.64 5.86 15.20
N LEU A 17 2.41 5.94 14.68
CA LEU A 17 2.14 6.33 13.29
C LEU A 17 2.57 7.80 13.04
N THR A 18 2.21 8.71 13.93
CA THR A 18 2.54 10.13 13.84
C THR A 18 4.06 10.35 13.88
N SER A 19 4.79 9.63 14.73
CA SER A 19 6.25 9.72 14.81
C SER A 19 6.97 9.32 13.52
N ARG A 20 6.28 8.61 12.63
CA ARG A 20 6.75 8.18 11.30
C ARG A 20 6.12 8.99 10.17
N GLY A 21 5.45 10.10 10.47
CA GLY A 21 4.85 10.98 9.46
C GLY A 21 3.56 10.43 8.83
N TYR A 22 2.88 9.50 9.52
CA TYR A 22 1.55 9.01 9.14
C TYR A 22 0.50 9.54 10.11
N LEU A 23 -0.28 10.52 9.64
CA LEU A 23 -1.33 11.15 10.44
C LEU A 23 -2.62 10.35 10.26
N ALA A 24 -2.82 9.35 11.11
CA ALA A 24 -4.00 8.49 11.09
C ALA A 24 -5.19 9.10 11.85
N GLU A 25 -6.38 8.65 11.49
CA GLU A 25 -7.56 8.77 12.35
C GLU A 25 -7.48 7.86 13.57
N ARG A 26 -8.18 8.24 14.64
CA ARG A 26 -8.37 7.37 15.80
C ARG A 26 -9.03 6.05 15.40
N SER A 27 -9.98 6.07 14.46
CA SER A 27 -10.66 4.90 13.91
C SER A 27 -9.66 3.93 13.26
N LEU A 28 -8.85 4.41 12.31
CA LEU A 28 -7.80 3.64 11.65
C LEU A 28 -6.78 3.10 12.65
N ALA A 29 -6.26 3.95 13.54
CA ALA A 29 -5.30 3.51 14.56
C ALA A 29 -5.88 2.48 15.52
N THR A 30 -7.18 2.55 15.85
CA THR A 30 -7.86 1.55 16.67
C THR A 30 -7.89 0.20 15.95
N VAL A 31 -8.32 0.17 14.69
CA VAL A 31 -8.39 -1.07 13.91
C VAL A 31 -7.00 -1.66 13.67
N THR A 32 -5.99 -0.82 13.38
CA THR A 32 -4.59 -1.27 13.25
C THR A 32 -4.03 -1.82 14.56
N TYR A 33 -4.31 -1.18 15.69
CA TYR A 33 -3.93 -1.71 17.00
C TYR A 33 -4.57 -3.08 17.26
N LEU A 34 -5.88 -3.21 16.99
CA LEU A 34 -6.61 -4.46 17.16
C LEU A 34 -6.10 -5.56 16.22
N SER A 35 -5.77 -5.24 14.97
CA SER A 35 -5.24 -6.23 14.00
C SER A 35 -3.93 -6.84 14.51
N LEU A 36 -3.02 -5.99 15.00
CA LEU A 36 -1.75 -6.42 15.61
C LEU A 36 -1.94 -7.26 16.88
N ARG A 37 -2.89 -6.89 17.74
CA ARG A 37 -3.14 -7.60 19.00
C ARG A 37 -3.87 -8.93 18.81
N MET A 38 -4.76 -9.01 17.83
CA MET A 38 -5.54 -10.20 17.53
C MET A 38 -4.84 -11.14 16.54
N GLY A 39 -3.76 -10.68 15.88
CA GLY A 39 -3.11 -11.44 14.81
C GLY A 39 -4.01 -11.64 13.59
N ARG A 40 -4.93 -10.69 13.32
CA ARG A 40 -5.86 -10.76 12.19
C ARG A 40 -5.41 -9.84 11.05
N PRO A 41 -5.59 -10.22 9.78
CA PRO A 41 -5.34 -9.32 8.66
C PRO A 41 -6.16 -8.03 8.75
N LEU A 42 -5.58 -6.91 8.34
CA LEU A 42 -6.26 -5.63 8.20
C LEU A 42 -6.60 -5.37 6.73
N PHE A 43 -7.88 -5.23 6.42
CA PHE A 43 -8.36 -4.90 5.09
C PHE A 43 -8.79 -3.43 5.02
N LEU A 44 -8.11 -2.67 4.17
CA LEU A 44 -8.29 -1.24 3.93
C LEU A 44 -8.91 -1.02 2.56
N GLU A 45 -10.16 -0.61 2.54
CA GLU A 45 -10.83 -0.10 1.34
C GLU A 45 -10.90 1.43 1.41
N GLY A 46 -10.99 2.09 0.26
CA GLY A 46 -11.13 3.55 0.22
C GLY A 46 -10.71 4.12 -1.11
N GLU A 47 -10.70 5.44 -1.20
CA GLU A 47 -10.34 6.15 -2.43
C GLU A 47 -8.85 6.07 -2.76
N ALA A 48 -8.50 6.29 -4.03
CA ALA A 48 -7.10 6.34 -4.43
C ALA A 48 -6.38 7.51 -3.72
N GLY A 49 -5.11 7.30 -3.35
CA GLY A 49 -4.29 8.38 -2.80
C GLY A 49 -4.59 8.79 -1.35
N VAL A 50 -5.41 8.06 -0.59
CA VAL A 50 -5.71 8.32 0.84
C VAL A 50 -4.71 7.69 1.83
N GLY A 51 -3.65 7.03 1.34
CA GLY A 51 -2.59 6.49 2.18
C GLY A 51 -2.78 5.05 2.70
N LYS A 52 -3.62 4.24 2.05
CA LYS A 52 -3.83 2.81 2.39
C LYS A 52 -2.54 1.99 2.32
N THR A 53 -1.77 2.17 1.25
CA THR A 53 -0.48 1.46 1.03
C THR A 53 0.62 1.96 1.99
N GLU A 54 0.59 3.24 2.35
CA GLU A 54 1.63 3.88 3.15
C GLU A 54 1.67 3.34 4.59
N ILE A 55 0.52 2.94 5.15
CA ILE A 55 0.46 2.40 6.51
C ILE A 55 1.33 1.15 6.69
N ALA A 56 1.44 0.28 5.67
CA ALA A 56 2.25 -0.93 5.74
C ALA A 56 3.74 -0.59 5.82
N LYS A 57 4.19 0.41 5.05
CA LYS A 57 5.57 0.91 5.11
C LYS A 57 5.87 1.50 6.48
N VAL A 58 4.94 2.29 7.01
CA VAL A 58 5.06 2.93 8.32
C VAL A 58 5.14 1.89 9.42
N LEU A 59 4.28 0.86 9.40
CA LEU A 59 4.29 -0.24 10.35
C LEU A 59 5.60 -1.04 10.29
N SER A 60 6.07 -1.38 9.08
CA SER A 60 7.35 -2.05 8.87
C SER A 60 8.50 -1.25 9.49
N ALA A 61 8.60 0.05 9.18
CA ALA A 61 9.64 0.93 9.71
C ALA A 61 9.53 1.17 11.22
N ALA A 62 8.31 1.26 11.75
CA ALA A 62 8.04 1.45 13.17
C ALA A 62 8.42 0.23 14.00
N LEU A 63 8.05 -0.97 13.54
CA LEU A 63 8.28 -2.24 14.23
C LEU A 63 9.65 -2.88 13.90
N GLY A 64 10.39 -2.30 12.96
CA GLY A 64 11.67 -2.82 12.48
C GLY A 64 11.53 -4.16 11.76
N ARG A 65 10.42 -4.40 11.05
CA ARG A 65 10.14 -5.66 10.35
C ARG A 65 10.35 -5.51 8.86
N LYS A 66 10.73 -6.59 8.18
CA LYS A 66 10.83 -6.63 6.71
C LYS A 66 9.45 -6.32 6.09
N LEU A 67 9.41 -5.40 5.13
CA LEU A 67 8.22 -5.17 4.30
C LEU A 67 8.30 -6.08 3.08
N ILE A 68 7.25 -6.85 2.86
CA ILE A 68 7.08 -7.69 1.68
C ILE A 68 5.82 -7.22 0.97
N ARG A 69 5.93 -6.88 -0.30
CA ARG A 69 4.80 -6.40 -1.11
C ARG A 69 4.45 -7.43 -2.18
N LEU A 70 3.19 -7.84 -2.17
CA LEU A 70 2.53 -8.51 -3.29
C LEU A 70 1.64 -7.47 -3.97
N GLN A 71 1.98 -7.10 -5.20
CA GLN A 71 1.13 -6.25 -6.02
C GLN A 71 0.14 -7.13 -6.78
N CYS A 72 -1.16 -6.85 -6.63
CA CYS A 72 -2.21 -7.52 -7.38
C CYS A 72 -2.47 -6.80 -8.71
N TYR A 73 -2.72 -7.60 -9.74
CA TYR A 73 -3.03 -7.20 -11.11
C TYR A 73 -3.73 -8.37 -11.82
N GLU A 74 -4.36 -8.09 -12.96
CA GLU A 74 -5.10 -9.09 -13.74
C GLU A 74 -4.14 -10.16 -14.29
N GLY A 75 -4.48 -11.44 -14.13
CA GLY A 75 -3.61 -12.55 -14.50
C GLY A 75 -2.48 -12.84 -13.51
N LEU A 76 -2.51 -12.27 -12.30
CA LEU A 76 -1.63 -12.70 -11.21
C LEU A 76 -1.90 -14.17 -10.85
N ASP A 77 -0.86 -14.99 -10.90
CA ASP A 77 -0.95 -16.43 -10.63
C ASP A 77 -0.12 -16.87 -9.42
N VAL A 78 -0.27 -18.15 -9.06
CA VAL A 78 0.46 -18.77 -7.94
C VAL A 78 1.97 -18.74 -8.18
N ALA A 79 2.43 -18.91 -9.42
CA ALA A 79 3.86 -18.92 -9.75
C ALA A 79 4.52 -17.57 -9.46
N SER A 80 3.83 -16.47 -9.78
CA SER A 80 4.33 -15.10 -9.56
C SER A 80 4.15 -14.64 -8.11
N ALA A 81 3.16 -15.18 -7.39
CA ALA A 81 2.86 -14.78 -6.02
C ALA A 81 3.61 -15.62 -4.97
N VAL A 82 3.85 -16.90 -5.22
CA VAL A 82 4.35 -17.86 -4.22
C VAL A 82 5.76 -18.35 -4.54
N TYR A 83 5.95 -19.07 -5.64
CA TYR A 83 7.27 -19.56 -6.03
C TYR A 83 7.33 -19.97 -7.49
N GLU A 84 8.53 -19.98 -8.03
CA GLU A 84 8.85 -20.63 -9.30
C GLU A 84 10.15 -21.42 -9.17
N TRP A 85 10.29 -22.49 -9.95
CA TRP A 85 11.56 -23.18 -10.11
C TRP A 85 12.36 -22.53 -11.24
N SER A 86 13.64 -22.27 -11.01
CA SER A 86 14.52 -21.72 -12.05
C SER A 86 14.90 -22.79 -13.07
N SER A 87 14.07 -22.97 -14.10
CA SER A 87 14.32 -23.97 -15.15
C SER A 87 15.68 -23.79 -15.82
N ALA A 88 16.12 -22.53 -16.01
CA ALA A 88 17.43 -22.23 -16.58
C ALA A 88 18.58 -22.74 -15.69
N ALA A 89 18.52 -22.46 -14.39
CA ALA A 89 19.54 -22.91 -13.44
C ALA A 89 19.53 -24.43 -13.26
N GLN A 90 18.35 -25.05 -13.22
CA GLN A 90 18.19 -26.50 -13.21
C GLN A 90 18.82 -27.14 -14.45
N MET A 91 18.56 -26.61 -15.65
CA MET A 91 19.15 -27.12 -16.89
C MET A 91 20.67 -26.97 -16.94
N ILE A 92 21.22 -25.87 -16.41
CA ILE A 92 22.68 -25.70 -16.29
C ILE A 92 23.25 -26.76 -15.33
N ALA A 93 22.60 -26.99 -14.19
CA ALA A 93 23.04 -27.98 -13.22
C ALA A 93 23.04 -29.40 -13.81
N ILE A 94 21.97 -29.78 -14.54
CA ILE A 94 21.88 -31.06 -15.24
C ILE A 94 23.05 -31.23 -16.22
N ARG A 95 23.32 -30.22 -17.08
CA ARG A 95 24.40 -30.30 -18.07
C ARG A 95 25.80 -30.39 -17.44
N LEU A 96 26.02 -29.69 -16.33
CA LEU A 96 27.30 -29.76 -15.61
C LEU A 96 27.51 -31.15 -15.00
N ALA A 97 26.47 -31.74 -14.43
CA ALA A 97 26.53 -33.08 -13.88
C ALA A 97 26.73 -34.15 -14.97
N GLU A 98 26.03 -34.03 -16.11
CA GLU A 98 26.26 -34.87 -17.29
C GLU A 98 27.72 -34.78 -17.78
N ALA A 99 28.28 -33.57 -17.86
CA ALA A 99 29.68 -33.36 -18.27
C ALA A 99 30.70 -33.91 -17.26
N ALA A 100 30.36 -33.93 -15.97
CA ALA A 100 31.17 -34.52 -14.90
C ALA A 100 31.09 -36.07 -14.87
N GLY A 101 30.21 -36.66 -15.67
CA GLY A 101 29.99 -38.11 -15.70
C GLY A 101 29.16 -38.63 -14.53
N ASP A 102 28.36 -37.77 -13.89
CA ASP A 102 27.46 -38.19 -12.83
C ASP A 102 26.24 -38.93 -13.44
N THR A 103 26.01 -40.15 -12.98
CA THR A 103 24.98 -41.06 -13.53
C THR A 103 23.94 -41.48 -12.51
N ASP A 104 24.03 -41.00 -11.27
CA ASP A 104 23.05 -41.32 -10.24
C ASP A 104 21.77 -40.49 -10.46
N ARG A 105 20.80 -41.11 -11.12
CA ARG A 105 19.51 -40.48 -11.47
C ARG A 105 18.72 -40.04 -10.23
N GLU A 106 18.81 -40.77 -9.11
CA GLU A 106 18.06 -40.42 -7.91
C GLU A 106 18.67 -39.17 -7.25
N GLN A 107 20.00 -39.12 -7.11
CA GLN A 107 20.69 -37.92 -6.61
C GLN A 107 20.42 -36.70 -7.51
N LEU A 108 20.59 -36.85 -8.82
CA LEU A 108 20.31 -35.79 -9.81
C LEU A 108 18.89 -35.23 -9.71
N SER A 109 17.88 -36.10 -9.55
CA SER A 109 16.48 -35.67 -9.44
C SER A 109 16.19 -34.93 -8.13
N SER A 110 16.77 -35.37 -7.01
CA SER A 110 16.65 -34.65 -5.74
C SER A 110 17.36 -33.30 -5.76
N ASP A 111 18.50 -33.22 -6.47
CA ASP A 111 19.33 -32.03 -6.54
C ASP A 111 18.70 -30.91 -7.34
N ILE A 112 18.00 -31.21 -8.44
CA ILE A 112 17.34 -30.19 -9.27
C ILE A 112 16.15 -29.52 -8.56
N PHE A 113 15.55 -30.15 -7.54
CA PHE A 113 14.50 -29.55 -6.69
C PHE A 113 15.04 -29.05 -5.34
N ALA A 114 16.34 -28.76 -5.26
CA ALA A 114 16.93 -28.12 -4.09
C ALA A 114 16.54 -26.64 -3.98
N GLU A 115 16.46 -26.13 -2.75
CA GLU A 115 16.07 -24.74 -2.42
C GLU A 115 16.85 -23.66 -3.21
N ARG A 116 18.10 -23.94 -3.59
CA ARG A 116 18.94 -23.06 -4.41
C ARG A 116 18.34 -22.72 -5.78
N PHE A 117 17.45 -23.56 -6.30
CA PHE A 117 16.73 -23.34 -7.55
C PHE A 117 15.32 -22.79 -7.35
N LEU A 118 14.86 -22.68 -6.09
CA LEU A 118 13.54 -22.18 -5.74
C LEU A 118 13.58 -20.65 -5.66
N ILE A 119 12.94 -20.00 -6.63
CA ILE A 119 12.76 -18.56 -6.61
C ILE A 119 11.52 -18.26 -5.76
N LYS A 120 11.77 -17.78 -4.55
CA LYS A 120 10.73 -17.43 -3.58
C LYS A 120 10.10 -16.10 -3.94
N ARG A 121 8.77 -16.06 -4.08
CA ARG A 121 7.98 -14.87 -4.37
C ARG A 121 7.33 -14.30 -3.09
N PRO A 122 6.64 -13.15 -3.13
CA PRO A 122 6.23 -12.42 -1.93
C PRO A 122 5.48 -13.26 -0.89
N LEU A 123 4.53 -14.11 -1.29
CA LEU A 123 3.77 -14.91 -0.33
C LEU A 123 4.67 -15.93 0.37
N LEU A 124 5.54 -16.64 -0.35
CA LEU A 124 6.46 -17.58 0.27
C LEU A 124 7.48 -16.88 1.16
N GLN A 125 8.06 -15.76 0.70
CA GLN A 125 8.98 -14.95 1.50
C GLN A 125 8.34 -14.47 2.82
N ALA A 126 7.04 -14.24 2.84
CA ALA A 126 6.32 -13.80 4.03
C ALA A 126 6.13 -14.90 5.08
N LEU A 127 6.30 -16.17 4.69
CA LEU A 127 6.22 -17.32 5.60
C LEU A 127 7.58 -17.67 6.21
N GLU A 128 8.66 -17.08 5.74
CA GLU A 128 10.00 -17.41 6.20
C GLU A 128 10.29 -16.79 7.57
N PRO A 129 11.06 -17.49 8.43
CA PRO A 129 11.55 -16.90 9.66
C PRO A 129 12.51 -15.75 9.35
N ASP A 130 12.38 -14.66 10.08
CA ASP A 130 13.30 -13.52 10.03
C ASP A 130 13.79 -13.22 11.45
N VAL A 131 15.06 -12.83 11.58
CA VAL A 131 15.68 -12.46 12.87
C VAL A 131 15.01 -11.24 13.51
N ALA A 132 14.50 -10.34 12.68
CA ALA A 132 13.71 -9.21 13.11
C ALA A 132 12.26 -9.61 13.44
N GLY A 133 11.88 -10.88 13.29
CA GLY A 133 10.57 -11.49 13.49
C GLY A 133 9.59 -11.28 12.33
N ALA A 134 8.32 -11.69 12.52
CA ALA A 134 7.34 -11.81 11.44
C ALA A 134 7.24 -10.54 10.57
N PRO A 135 7.28 -10.66 9.23
CA PRO A 135 7.30 -9.52 8.33
C PRO A 135 5.95 -8.80 8.27
N VAL A 136 5.95 -7.59 7.72
CA VAL A 136 4.72 -6.93 7.26
C VAL A 136 4.48 -7.33 5.82
N LEU A 137 3.41 -8.07 5.57
CA LEU A 137 2.95 -8.46 4.23
C LEU A 137 1.89 -7.47 3.76
N LEU A 138 2.22 -6.69 2.74
CA LEU A 138 1.29 -5.82 2.02
C LEU A 138 0.78 -6.54 0.77
N ILE A 139 -0.53 -6.78 0.73
CA ILE A 139 -1.26 -7.25 -0.46
C ILE A 139 -1.98 -6.04 -1.04
N ASP A 140 -1.42 -5.49 -2.11
CA ASP A 140 -1.80 -4.18 -2.62
C ASP A 140 -2.74 -4.31 -3.83
N GLU A 141 -3.82 -3.53 -3.83
CA GLU A 141 -4.84 -3.49 -4.91
C GLU A 141 -5.44 -4.87 -5.22
N LEU A 142 -5.88 -5.61 -4.19
CA LEU A 142 -6.44 -6.96 -4.33
C LEU A 142 -7.62 -7.02 -5.31
N ASP A 143 -8.34 -5.91 -5.47
CA ASP A 143 -9.44 -5.72 -6.41
C ASP A 143 -9.02 -5.78 -7.89
N ARG A 144 -7.71 -5.82 -8.18
CA ARG A 144 -7.19 -6.03 -9.53
C ARG A 144 -6.83 -7.48 -9.84
N ALA A 145 -6.70 -8.34 -8.83
CA ALA A 145 -6.47 -9.77 -9.06
C ALA A 145 -7.77 -10.49 -9.44
N ASP A 146 -7.66 -11.71 -9.97
CA ASP A 146 -8.82 -12.54 -10.32
C ASP A 146 -9.38 -13.29 -9.11
N GLU A 147 -10.66 -13.72 -9.17
CA GLU A 147 -11.32 -14.46 -8.09
C GLU A 147 -10.60 -15.78 -7.74
N ALA A 148 -10.02 -16.44 -8.74
CA ALA A 148 -9.24 -17.65 -8.53
C ALA A 148 -8.03 -17.41 -7.60
N PHE A 149 -7.38 -16.25 -7.76
CA PHE A 149 -6.26 -15.86 -6.91
C PHE A 149 -6.74 -15.50 -5.49
N GLU A 150 -7.88 -14.82 -5.35
CA GLU A 150 -8.48 -14.55 -4.02
C GLU A 150 -8.76 -15.83 -3.24
N ALA A 151 -9.33 -16.85 -3.91
CA ALA A 151 -9.62 -18.14 -3.29
C ALA A 151 -8.34 -18.83 -2.78
N TYR A 152 -7.27 -18.75 -3.56
CA TYR A 152 -5.97 -19.27 -3.15
C TYR A 152 -5.36 -18.47 -1.98
N LEU A 153 -5.44 -17.14 -2.05
CA LEU A 153 -4.96 -16.27 -0.97
C LEU A 153 -5.70 -16.55 0.35
N LEU A 154 -7.01 -16.84 0.27
CA LEU A 154 -7.84 -17.18 1.41
C LEU A 154 -7.32 -18.41 2.17
N GLU A 155 -6.82 -19.42 1.45
CA GLU A 155 -6.18 -20.61 2.02
C GLU A 155 -4.92 -20.23 2.80
N ILE A 156 -4.01 -19.47 2.17
CA ILE A 156 -2.75 -19.03 2.79
C ILE A 156 -3.01 -18.17 4.03
N LEU A 157 -3.93 -17.21 3.96
CA LEU A 157 -4.25 -16.32 5.09
C LEU A 157 -4.92 -17.05 6.26
N SER A 158 -5.40 -18.27 6.04
CA SER A 158 -6.02 -19.10 7.07
C SER A 158 -5.00 -19.82 7.94
N ASP A 159 -4.03 -20.48 7.30
CA ASP A 159 -3.08 -21.37 7.98
C ASP A 159 -1.64 -20.85 7.97
N PHE A 160 -1.38 -19.74 7.27
CA PHE A 160 -0.05 -19.15 7.03
C PHE A 160 0.96 -20.23 6.60
N GLN A 161 0.55 -21.03 5.62
CA GLN A 161 1.37 -22.09 5.05
C GLN A 161 1.15 -22.21 3.55
N VAL A 162 2.13 -22.79 2.87
CA VAL A 162 2.11 -23.15 1.45
C VAL A 162 2.66 -24.56 1.32
N THR A 163 2.04 -25.39 0.51
CA THR A 163 2.60 -26.70 0.13
C THR A 163 3.17 -26.63 -1.26
N ILE A 164 4.47 -26.93 -1.37
CA ILE A 164 5.20 -27.06 -2.63
C ILE A 164 5.35 -28.56 -2.90
N PRO A 165 4.80 -29.13 -3.98
CA PRO A 165 4.80 -30.58 -4.19
C PRO A 165 6.19 -31.23 -4.08
N GLU A 166 7.23 -30.60 -4.61
CA GLU A 166 8.58 -31.14 -4.64
C GLU A 166 9.43 -30.79 -3.39
N PHE A 167 8.96 -29.84 -2.56
CA PHE A 167 9.73 -29.30 -1.42
C PHE A 167 9.07 -29.52 -0.06
N GLY A 168 7.76 -29.83 -0.04
CA GLY A 168 6.95 -30.01 1.14
C GLY A 168 6.21 -28.75 1.59
N THR A 169 5.63 -28.82 2.80
CA THR A 169 4.84 -27.73 3.38
C THR A 169 5.73 -26.78 4.17
N ILE A 170 5.67 -25.50 3.81
CA ILE A 170 6.34 -24.40 4.49
C ILE A 170 5.28 -23.64 5.28
N ARG A 171 5.46 -23.56 6.61
CA ARG A 171 4.55 -22.84 7.52
C ARG A 171 5.31 -21.75 8.26
N ALA A 172 4.68 -20.59 8.38
CA ALA A 172 5.21 -19.48 9.16
C ALA A 172 5.28 -19.85 10.65
N PRO A 173 6.45 -19.71 11.31
CA PRO A 173 6.54 -19.91 12.77
C PRO A 173 5.66 -18.92 13.54
N HIS A 174 5.55 -17.71 13.03
CA HIS A 174 4.67 -16.65 13.52
C HIS A 174 3.95 -16.02 12.33
N PRO A 175 2.62 -15.80 12.39
CA PRO A 175 1.89 -15.15 11.32
C PRO A 175 2.47 -13.76 10.96
N PRO A 176 2.62 -13.43 9.66
CA PRO A 176 2.97 -12.09 9.23
C PRO A 176 1.88 -11.08 9.61
N ILE A 177 2.28 -9.81 9.74
CA ILE A 177 1.35 -8.70 9.87
C ILE A 177 0.80 -8.40 8.48
N VAL A 178 -0.45 -8.77 8.23
CA VAL A 178 -1.06 -8.64 6.89
C VAL A 178 -1.85 -7.35 6.76
N ILE A 179 -1.51 -6.54 5.77
CA ILE A 179 -2.27 -5.37 5.31
C ILE A 179 -2.75 -5.65 3.89
N ILE A 180 -4.05 -5.58 3.66
CA ILE A 180 -4.68 -5.76 2.35
C ILE A 180 -5.28 -4.41 1.95
N THR A 181 -5.04 -3.96 0.73
CA THR A 181 -5.63 -2.72 0.21
C THR A 181 -6.52 -2.99 -1.00
N SER A 182 -7.54 -2.17 -1.19
CA SER A 182 -8.40 -2.17 -2.37
C SER A 182 -8.87 -0.76 -2.68
N ASN A 183 -8.97 -0.43 -3.97
CA ASN A 183 -9.57 0.82 -4.46
C ASN A 183 -11.06 0.62 -4.84
N ARG A 184 -11.64 -0.54 -4.50
CA ARG A 184 -13.02 -0.92 -4.81
C ARG A 184 -13.36 -0.87 -6.30
N THR A 185 -12.39 -1.16 -7.19
CA THR A 185 -12.67 -1.27 -8.64
C THR A 185 -13.56 -2.45 -8.97
N ARG A 186 -13.53 -3.49 -8.13
CA ARG A 186 -14.50 -4.58 -8.10
C ARG A 186 -14.80 -4.98 -6.65
N GLU A 187 -15.86 -5.76 -6.48
CA GLU A 187 -16.18 -6.32 -5.18
C GLU A 187 -15.25 -7.50 -4.84
N ILE A 188 -14.65 -7.44 -3.64
CA ILE A 188 -13.85 -8.52 -3.05
C ILE A 188 -14.75 -9.56 -2.41
N HIS A 189 -14.37 -10.83 -2.52
CA HIS A 189 -15.17 -11.95 -2.05
C HIS A 189 -15.42 -11.87 -0.53
N ASP A 190 -16.68 -12.11 -0.15
CA ASP A 190 -17.19 -11.93 1.22
C ASP A 190 -16.43 -12.79 2.26
N ALA A 191 -15.97 -13.97 1.84
CA ALA A 191 -15.17 -14.87 2.67
C ALA A 191 -13.85 -14.23 3.15
N LEU A 192 -13.19 -13.43 2.31
CA LEU A 192 -11.95 -12.75 2.66
C LEU A 192 -12.22 -11.59 3.62
N LYS A 193 -13.26 -10.79 3.35
CA LYS A 193 -13.71 -9.71 4.24
C LYS A 193 -13.98 -10.22 5.66
N ARG A 194 -14.68 -11.34 5.80
CA ARG A 194 -15.02 -11.95 7.10
C ARG A 194 -13.81 -12.42 7.91
N ARG A 195 -12.69 -12.75 7.25
CA ARG A 195 -11.44 -13.15 7.91
C ARG A 195 -10.57 -11.96 8.34
N CYS A 196 -10.83 -10.77 7.82
CA CYS A 196 -10.10 -9.55 8.13
C CYS A 196 -10.80 -8.67 9.19
N LEU A 197 -10.05 -7.76 9.79
CA LEU A 197 -10.61 -6.53 10.34
C LEU A 197 -10.73 -5.51 9.20
N TYR A 198 -11.92 -4.93 9.06
CA TYR A 198 -12.23 -4.01 7.98
C TYR A 198 -12.14 -2.56 8.43
N HIS A 199 -11.63 -1.69 7.55
CA HIS A 199 -11.72 -0.25 7.72
C HIS A 199 -11.80 0.47 6.37
N TRP A 200 -12.75 1.41 6.26
CA TRP A 200 -12.84 2.34 5.15
C TRP A 200 -11.95 3.56 5.42
N VAL A 201 -11.01 3.85 4.53
CA VAL A 201 -10.14 5.02 4.59
C VAL A 201 -10.70 6.09 3.65
N ASP A 202 -11.27 7.12 4.23
CA ASP A 202 -11.82 8.26 3.50
C ASP A 202 -10.76 9.35 3.30
N TYR A 203 -11.12 10.39 2.54
CA TYR A 203 -10.34 11.62 2.49
C TYR A 203 -10.24 12.25 3.88
N PRO A 204 -9.07 12.79 4.26
CA PRO A 204 -8.91 13.43 5.55
C PRO A 204 -9.70 14.76 5.62
N GLU A 205 -10.14 15.08 6.83
CA GLU A 205 -10.61 16.41 7.18
C GLU A 205 -9.54 17.48 6.94
N ALA A 206 -9.98 18.71 6.67
CA ALA A 206 -9.10 19.83 6.31
C ALA A 206 -7.94 20.07 7.30
N GLU A 207 -8.21 19.97 8.61
CA GLU A 207 -7.16 20.14 9.63
C GLU A 207 -6.04 19.09 9.50
N ARG A 208 -6.43 17.83 9.27
CA ARG A 208 -5.48 16.73 9.13
C ARG A 208 -4.75 16.81 7.81
N GLU A 209 -5.44 17.11 6.72
CA GLU A 209 -4.81 17.28 5.41
C GLU A 209 -3.77 18.40 5.42
N LEU A 210 -4.07 19.51 6.10
CA LEU A 210 -3.12 20.60 6.31
C LEU A 210 -1.87 20.14 7.07
N ALA A 211 -2.04 19.33 8.12
CA ALA A 211 -0.92 18.77 8.86
C ALA A 211 -0.09 17.79 7.99
N ILE A 212 -0.74 17.01 7.11
CA ILE A 212 -0.06 16.13 6.14
C ILE A 212 0.77 16.97 5.16
N VAL A 213 0.17 17.99 4.53
CA VAL A 213 0.85 18.87 3.58
C VAL A 213 2.06 19.54 4.23
N LYS A 214 1.91 20.10 5.43
CA LYS A 214 3.03 20.72 6.17
C LYS A 214 4.15 19.73 6.49
N SER A 215 3.81 18.49 6.79
CA SER A 215 4.81 17.46 7.08
C SER A 215 5.51 16.95 5.82
N ARG A 216 4.84 16.94 4.66
CA ARG A 216 5.34 16.31 3.43
C ARG A 216 5.93 17.30 2.42
N VAL A 217 5.61 18.59 2.52
CA VAL A 217 6.10 19.65 1.64
C VAL A 217 6.89 20.68 2.44
N PRO A 218 8.19 20.45 2.72
CA PRO A 218 9.03 21.41 3.41
C PRO A 218 9.12 22.74 2.64
N GLY A 219 8.99 23.87 3.33
CA GLY A 219 9.12 25.20 2.73
C GLY A 219 7.82 25.84 2.23
N ILE A 220 6.70 25.11 2.20
CA ILE A 220 5.40 25.70 1.87
C ILE A 220 4.98 26.76 2.90
N SER A 221 4.54 27.93 2.44
CA SER A 221 4.06 28.98 3.35
C SER A 221 2.76 28.57 4.05
N ALA A 222 2.55 29.05 5.28
CA ALA A 222 1.33 28.76 6.04
C ALA A 222 0.06 29.19 5.27
N LYS A 223 0.11 30.36 4.63
CA LYS A 223 -0.98 30.88 3.80
C LYS A 223 -1.27 29.95 2.61
N LEU A 224 -0.24 29.58 1.85
CA LEU A 224 -0.41 28.72 0.68
C LEU A 224 -0.95 27.34 1.07
N SER A 225 -0.41 26.72 2.12
CA SER A 225 -0.87 25.40 2.58
C SER A 225 -2.35 25.40 2.97
N GLN A 226 -2.84 26.45 3.64
CA GLN A 226 -4.26 26.59 3.97
C GLN A 226 -5.12 26.76 2.72
N GLN A 227 -4.69 27.60 1.78
CA GLN A 227 -5.42 27.83 0.53
C GLN A 227 -5.50 26.57 -0.33
N VAL A 228 -4.40 25.81 -0.43
CA VAL A 228 -4.36 24.52 -1.14
C VAL A 228 -5.37 23.55 -0.57
N VAL A 229 -5.37 23.35 0.75
CA VAL A 229 -6.29 22.40 1.39
C VAL A 229 -7.74 22.84 1.23
N ARG A 230 -8.06 24.13 1.46
CA ARG A 230 -9.42 24.63 1.25
C ARG A 230 -9.88 24.44 -0.20
N PHE A 231 -8.99 24.69 -1.16
CA PHE A 231 -9.29 24.50 -2.57
C PHE A 231 -9.60 23.03 -2.88
N VAL A 232 -8.77 22.09 -2.42
CA VAL A 232 -8.98 20.65 -2.63
C VAL A 232 -10.26 20.16 -1.95
N GLN A 233 -10.54 20.59 -0.72
CA GLN A 233 -11.76 20.23 -0.01
C GLN A 233 -13.00 20.69 -0.78
N ALA A 234 -13.00 21.94 -1.27
CA ALA A 234 -14.08 22.46 -2.10
C ALA A 234 -14.20 21.75 -3.46
N LEU A 235 -13.11 21.17 -4.00
CA LEU A 235 -13.17 20.31 -5.19
C LEU A 235 -13.85 18.98 -4.89
N ARG A 236 -13.62 18.38 -3.71
CA ARG A 236 -14.24 17.08 -3.34
C ARG A 236 -15.75 17.18 -3.16
N ASP A 237 -16.27 18.38 -2.88
CA ASP A 237 -17.71 18.67 -2.83
C ASP A 237 -18.37 18.81 -4.23
N GLN A 238 -17.58 18.81 -5.31
CA GLN A 238 -18.10 18.86 -6.68
C GLN A 238 -18.29 17.44 -7.26
N ASP A 239 -19.15 17.36 -8.28
CA ASP A 239 -19.39 16.13 -9.03
C ASP A 239 -18.30 15.93 -10.10
N PHE A 240 -17.14 15.45 -9.68
CA PHE A 240 -16.05 15.03 -10.58
C PHE A 240 -16.10 13.53 -10.86
N TYR A 241 -15.59 13.14 -12.03
CA TYR A 241 -15.41 11.72 -12.32
C TYR A 241 -14.43 11.09 -11.32
N LYS A 242 -13.36 11.80 -10.96
CA LYS A 242 -12.42 11.36 -9.93
C LYS A 242 -11.93 12.52 -9.08
N SER A 243 -12.34 12.53 -7.82
CA SER A 243 -11.89 13.51 -6.84
C SER A 243 -10.40 13.33 -6.48
N PRO A 244 -9.64 14.43 -6.29
CA PRO A 244 -8.22 14.37 -5.96
C PRO A 244 -7.99 13.82 -4.55
N GLY A 245 -7.07 12.88 -4.42
CA GLY A 245 -6.64 12.33 -3.15
C GLY A 245 -5.58 13.18 -2.45
N VAL A 246 -5.07 12.64 -1.34
CA VAL A 246 -4.01 13.30 -0.56
C VAL A 246 -2.70 13.29 -1.35
N ALA A 247 -2.45 12.26 -2.15
CA ALA A 247 -1.30 12.18 -3.05
C ALA A 247 -1.29 13.36 -4.04
N GLU A 248 -2.39 13.59 -4.75
CA GLU A 248 -2.53 14.72 -5.68
C GLU A 248 -2.41 16.07 -4.97
N THR A 249 -2.91 16.17 -3.73
CA THR A 249 -2.79 17.37 -2.90
C THR A 249 -1.33 17.69 -2.56
N ILE A 250 -0.55 16.67 -2.19
CA ILE A 250 0.88 16.81 -1.90
C ILE A 250 1.65 17.17 -3.18
N ASP A 251 1.37 16.50 -4.30
CA ASP A 251 2.01 16.77 -5.59
C ASP A 251 1.75 18.21 -6.04
N TRP A 252 0.52 18.69 -5.92
CA TRP A 252 0.18 20.06 -6.28
C TRP A 252 0.80 21.09 -5.33
N ALA A 253 0.76 20.85 -4.01
CA ALA A 253 1.43 21.69 -3.03
C ALA A 253 2.94 21.79 -3.28
N THR A 254 3.57 20.68 -3.68
CA THR A 254 4.98 20.63 -4.06
C THR A 254 5.23 21.46 -5.32
N ALA A 255 4.43 21.25 -6.38
CA ALA A 255 4.53 22.01 -7.62
C ALA A 255 4.39 23.53 -7.40
N LEU A 256 3.44 23.96 -6.57
CA LEU A 256 3.28 25.37 -6.23
C LEU A 256 4.48 25.92 -5.45
N THR A 257 5.10 25.10 -4.59
CA THR A 257 6.30 25.49 -3.84
C THR A 257 7.51 25.65 -4.76
N GLU A 258 7.70 24.73 -5.73
CA GLU A 258 8.75 24.81 -6.75
C GLU A 258 8.58 26.01 -7.70
N LEU A 259 7.35 26.51 -7.86
CA LEU A 259 7.03 27.72 -8.61
C LEU A 259 7.16 29.00 -7.78
N ASP A 260 7.74 28.93 -6.57
CA ASP A 260 7.88 30.04 -5.61
C ASP A 260 6.54 30.74 -5.28
N ALA A 261 5.43 30.02 -5.37
CA ALA A 261 4.11 30.57 -5.11
C ALA A 261 3.95 30.90 -3.62
N ARG A 262 3.34 32.04 -3.32
CA ARG A 262 3.00 32.45 -1.93
C ARG A 262 1.51 32.40 -1.64
N SER A 263 0.68 32.36 -2.67
CA SER A 263 -0.78 32.28 -2.60
C SER A 263 -1.33 31.78 -3.93
N LEU A 264 -2.55 31.22 -3.90
CA LEU A 264 -3.26 30.82 -5.10
C LEU A 264 -3.74 32.05 -5.90
N THR A 265 -3.50 32.05 -7.21
CA THR A 265 -4.02 33.04 -8.17
C THR A 265 -4.73 32.31 -9.31
N PRO A 266 -5.69 32.94 -10.02
CA PRO A 266 -6.44 32.26 -11.08
C PRO A 266 -5.54 31.68 -12.17
N GLN A 267 -4.51 32.42 -12.57
CA GLN A 267 -3.55 31.99 -13.58
C GLN A 267 -2.74 30.78 -13.10
N LEU A 268 -2.17 30.86 -11.90
CA LEU A 268 -1.37 29.78 -11.34
C LEU A 268 -2.18 28.49 -11.16
N VAL A 269 -3.42 28.59 -10.67
CA VAL A 269 -4.28 27.42 -10.52
C VAL A 269 -4.64 26.84 -11.90
N GLY A 270 -4.99 27.68 -12.87
CA GLY A 270 -5.27 27.24 -14.24
C GLY A 270 -4.09 26.50 -14.88
N ASP A 271 -2.88 27.04 -14.74
CA ASP A 271 -1.66 26.47 -15.32
C ASP A 271 -1.22 25.16 -14.63
N THR A 272 -1.64 24.94 -13.39
CA THR A 272 -1.23 23.79 -12.57
C THR A 272 -2.35 22.80 -12.26
N LEU A 273 -3.57 23.02 -12.77
CA LEU A 273 -4.73 22.19 -12.44
C LEU A 273 -4.55 20.72 -12.83
N GLY A 274 -3.76 20.45 -13.87
CA GLY A 274 -3.38 19.08 -14.28
C GLY A 274 -2.57 18.31 -13.23
N ALA A 275 -2.02 18.98 -12.21
CA ALA A 275 -1.41 18.31 -11.05
C ALA A 275 -2.49 17.65 -10.16
N LEU A 276 -3.65 18.28 -10.01
CA LEU A 276 -4.78 17.79 -9.20
C LEU A 276 -5.74 16.88 -9.97
N LEU A 277 -6.18 17.33 -11.15
CA LEU A 277 -7.21 16.67 -11.95
C LEU A 277 -6.57 16.00 -13.16
N LYS A 278 -6.92 14.73 -13.41
CA LYS A 278 -6.33 13.92 -14.49
C LYS A 278 -7.28 13.68 -15.67
N TYR A 279 -8.55 14.05 -15.53
CA TYR A 279 -9.58 13.88 -16.55
C TYR A 279 -9.84 15.21 -17.25
N GLN A 280 -9.81 15.19 -18.58
CA GLN A 280 -9.98 16.40 -19.39
C GLN A 280 -11.35 17.06 -19.15
N ASP A 281 -12.39 16.27 -18.94
CA ASP A 281 -13.74 16.77 -18.64
C ASP A 281 -13.79 17.47 -17.27
N ASP A 282 -13.12 16.92 -16.25
CA ASP A 282 -13.03 17.54 -14.92
C ASP A 282 -12.24 18.86 -14.98
N ILE A 283 -11.14 18.89 -15.75
CA ILE A 283 -10.35 20.12 -16.01
C ILE A 283 -11.20 21.16 -16.73
N ALA A 284 -11.97 20.77 -17.75
CA ALA A 284 -12.82 21.67 -18.52
C ALA A 284 -13.96 22.26 -17.67
N ARG A 285 -14.53 21.46 -16.74
CA ARG A 285 -15.53 21.93 -15.76
C ARG A 285 -14.96 22.97 -14.80
N MET A 286 -13.67 22.91 -14.52
CA MET A 286 -12.94 23.83 -13.64
C MET A 286 -12.32 25.02 -14.40
N GLN A 287 -13.07 25.60 -15.32
CA GLN A 287 -12.70 26.83 -16.04
C GLN A 287 -13.71 27.95 -15.79
N GLY A 288 -13.30 29.19 -16.08
CA GLY A 288 -14.17 30.37 -15.99
C GLY A 288 -14.70 30.62 -14.58
N ASP A 289 -16.02 30.83 -14.47
CA ASP A 289 -16.69 31.25 -13.24
C ASP A 289 -16.59 30.23 -12.10
N THR A 290 -16.60 28.93 -12.42
CA THR A 290 -16.47 27.86 -11.41
C THR A 290 -15.12 27.96 -10.70
N LEU A 291 -14.04 28.10 -11.47
CA LEU A 291 -12.69 28.26 -10.93
C LEU A 291 -12.60 29.51 -10.07
N GLN A 292 -13.15 30.64 -10.54
CA GLN A 292 -13.13 31.89 -9.77
C GLN A 292 -13.88 31.77 -8.45
N LYS A 293 -15.03 31.09 -8.44
CA LYS A 293 -15.82 30.86 -7.23
C LYS A 293 -15.05 30.02 -6.21
N VAL A 294 -14.56 28.84 -6.62
CA VAL A 294 -13.81 27.93 -5.73
C VAL A 294 -12.53 28.59 -5.23
N LEU A 295 -11.82 29.32 -6.10
CA LEU A 295 -10.63 30.07 -5.71
C LEU A 295 -10.95 31.18 -4.71
N LYS A 296 -12.04 31.93 -4.93
CA LYS A 296 -12.47 32.99 -4.01
C LYS A 296 -12.76 32.42 -2.63
N ASP A 297 -13.47 31.29 -2.56
CA ASP A 297 -13.81 30.62 -1.30
C ASP A 297 -12.57 30.03 -0.61
N ALA A 298 -11.59 29.55 -1.39
CA ALA A 298 -10.33 29.04 -0.85
C ALA A 298 -9.40 30.16 -0.34
N THR A 299 -9.47 31.35 -0.94
CA THR A 299 -8.58 32.48 -0.65
C THR A 299 -9.16 33.52 0.30
N SER A 300 -10.48 33.52 0.52
CA SER A 300 -11.13 34.35 1.52
C SER A 300 -10.62 33.96 2.91
N GLU A 301 -10.10 34.95 3.65
CA GLU A 301 -9.69 34.74 5.02
C GLU A 301 -10.91 34.30 5.84
N GLY A 302 -10.73 33.23 6.61
CA GLY A 302 -11.65 32.87 7.67
C GLY A 302 -11.26 33.64 8.91
#